data_AF-A0A3G9IZE8-F1
#
_entry.id   AF-A0A3G9IZE8-F1
#
_cell.length_a   1.000
_cell.length_b   1.000
_cell.length_c   1.000
_cell.angle_alpha   90.00
_cell.angle_beta   90.00
_cell.angle_gamma   90.00
#
_symmetry.space_group_name_H-M   'P 1'
#
loop_
_entity.id
_entity.type
_entity.pdbx_description
1 polymer ?
#
loop_
_entity_poly.entity_id
_entity_poly.type
_entity_poly.pdbx_seq_one_letter_code
_entity_poly.pdbx_strand_id
1 'polypeptide(L)'
;MMEHPLANIDWREQNQRLDDLLNREKITVESMRQGFEAEVMKINLDQDSFVLKRWNKDSKPNISMQYRLLIVMTELALPVPKPVAWGVNKDTDHQVLLTSYEGKPLSKFDVNTFTDFGTLLAKIHNTPVSENDSEYLPKHNFVDYHYWGIKEYPDLHEALEYLMGIASLKQDRIIHGDYHLDNVVEKDRQYRVIDWTNGQLGDRRFDFAKSILFSSIFFASAWKTAAFRKAYLEENPIPEEELEIFEAMVCLKWLLEHRKGYAKQDRIKFQRLQKIMKANALLQKWSIPELPKHKSIQKRKSSMLDPAFQQFPVLQSGNVFLKRIDAGHAEDMYQIYKSRVWSQDRVSVLITHFERDYFKKKAITWGIFSSNYDNRLVGVIHAVFNVKDQRVWFTYELNRSLDIVEIAKEAIKVMLAFMFETINMTRVVIEIEPDNKVVQSELLSIGFIHEGSFRQVPLRKANGKEMVELQMYTFCNALS
;
A
#
# COMPACT_ATOMS: atom_id res chain seq x y z
N MET A 1 29.24 -14.27 -11.46
CA MET A 1 28.77 -13.17 -12.32
C MET A 1 27.34 -12.87 -11.89
N MET A 2 27.00 -11.65 -11.51
CA MET A 2 25.59 -11.29 -11.36
C MET A 2 24.96 -11.42 -12.75
N GLU A 3 23.90 -12.22 -12.88
CA GLU A 3 23.15 -12.32 -14.11
C GLU A 3 22.64 -10.93 -14.52
N HIS A 4 22.67 -10.66 -15.82
CA HIS A 4 22.18 -9.41 -16.37
C HIS A 4 20.69 -9.26 -16.01
N PRO A 5 20.26 -8.24 -15.23
CA PRO A 5 18.90 -8.11 -14.69
C PRO A 5 17.79 -8.09 -15.75
N LEU A 6 18.14 -7.82 -17.01
CA LEU A 6 17.21 -7.82 -18.15
C LEU A 6 17.12 -9.16 -18.90
N ALA A 7 18.04 -10.10 -18.66
CA ALA A 7 18.11 -11.37 -19.39
C ALA A 7 17.04 -12.39 -18.95
N ASN A 8 16.58 -12.28 -17.70
CA ASN A 8 15.54 -13.15 -17.13
C ASN A 8 14.12 -12.59 -17.34
N ILE A 9 13.91 -11.82 -18.42
CA ILE A 9 12.61 -11.26 -18.79
C ILE A 9 12.25 -11.82 -20.17
N ASP A 10 11.03 -12.33 -20.29
CA ASP A 10 10.39 -12.66 -21.56
C ASP A 10 9.74 -11.38 -22.11
N TRP A 11 10.50 -10.66 -22.96
CA TRP A 11 10.07 -9.40 -23.57
C TRP A 11 9.02 -9.67 -24.64
N ARG A 12 7.87 -8.99 -24.52
CA ARG A 12 6.72 -9.17 -25.41
C ARG A 12 6.72 -8.15 -26.55
N GLU A 13 7.00 -6.89 -26.22
CA GLU A 13 7.23 -5.83 -27.21
C GLU A 13 8.44 -5.00 -26.77
N GLN A 14 9.26 -4.58 -27.73
CA GLN A 14 10.52 -3.87 -27.50
C GLN A 14 10.92 -3.00 -28.69
N ASN A 15 11.81 -2.03 -28.46
CA ASN A 15 12.50 -1.30 -29.51
C ASN A 15 14.02 -1.56 -29.49
N GLN A 16 14.73 -1.01 -30.47
CA GLN A 16 16.17 -1.22 -30.68
C GLN A 16 17.02 -0.89 -29.44
N ARG A 17 16.58 0.02 -28.56
CA ARG A 17 17.34 0.36 -27.35
C ARG A 17 17.45 -0.80 -26.36
N LEU A 18 16.50 -1.73 -26.36
CA LEU A 18 16.62 -2.92 -25.52
C LEU A 18 17.74 -3.83 -26.01
N ASP A 19 17.88 -4.01 -27.33
CA ASP A 19 18.95 -4.81 -27.90
C ASP A 19 20.33 -4.19 -27.58
N ASP A 20 20.43 -2.86 -27.66
CA ASP A 20 21.63 -2.13 -27.26
C ASP A 20 21.97 -2.34 -25.77
N LEU A 21 20.96 -2.48 -24.90
CA LEU A 21 21.16 -2.77 -23.47
C LEU A 21 21.58 -4.22 -23.23
N LEU A 22 20.96 -5.19 -23.90
CA LEU A 22 21.24 -6.61 -23.73
C LEU A 22 22.63 -7.01 -24.24
N ASN A 23 23.15 -6.31 -25.25
CA ASN A 23 24.46 -6.58 -25.84
C ASN A 23 25.64 -6.01 -25.02
N ARG A 24 25.39 -5.39 -23.86
CA ARG A 24 26.43 -4.73 -23.05
C ARG A 24 26.80 -5.56 -21.83
N GLU A 25 28.10 -5.78 -21.63
CA GLU A 25 28.62 -6.61 -20.53
C GLU A 25 28.52 -5.96 -19.14
N LYS A 26 28.47 -4.62 -19.06
CA LYS A 26 28.46 -3.89 -17.78
C LYS A 26 27.34 -2.87 -17.74
N ILE A 27 26.34 -3.15 -16.91
CA ILE A 27 25.32 -2.18 -16.50
C ILE A 27 25.40 -1.99 -14.99
N THR A 28 25.11 -0.78 -14.51
CA THR A 28 24.99 -0.51 -13.07
C THR A 28 23.51 -0.41 -12.70
N VAL A 29 23.15 -1.08 -11.61
CA VAL A 29 21.78 -1.08 -11.09
C VAL A 29 21.77 -0.39 -9.74
N GLU A 30 20.91 0.61 -9.61
CA GLU A 30 20.67 1.33 -8.36
C GLU A 30 19.22 1.10 -7.92
N SER A 31 19.01 0.71 -6.67
CA SER A 31 17.67 0.66 -6.11
C SER A 31 17.10 2.07 -6.02
N MET A 32 15.87 2.26 -6.48
CA MET A 32 15.13 3.51 -6.27
C MET A 32 14.16 3.36 -5.08
N ARG A 33 13.58 4.48 -4.65
CA ARG A 33 12.50 4.48 -3.67
C ARG A 33 11.33 3.67 -4.25
N GLN A 34 11.02 2.53 -3.62
CA GLN A 34 9.95 1.66 -4.07
C GLN A 34 8.57 2.25 -3.78
N GLY A 35 7.66 2.13 -4.75
CA GLY A 35 6.26 2.55 -4.62
C GLY A 35 5.38 1.49 -3.94
N PHE A 36 4.07 1.74 -3.88
CA PHE A 36 3.10 0.78 -3.32
C PHE A 36 2.80 -0.41 -4.24
N GLU A 37 3.06 -0.28 -5.54
CA GLU A 37 2.59 -1.25 -6.55
C GLU A 37 3.71 -2.05 -7.20
N ALA A 38 4.92 -1.48 -7.27
CA ALA A 38 6.03 -2.05 -8.00
C ALA A 38 7.37 -1.81 -7.31
N GLU A 39 8.28 -2.75 -7.50
CA GLU A 39 9.71 -2.52 -7.33
C GLU A 39 10.22 -1.65 -8.49
N VAL A 40 11.10 -0.70 -8.17
CA VAL A 40 11.64 0.26 -9.14
C VAL A 40 13.16 0.26 -9.02
N MET A 41 13.82 0.02 -10.15
CA MET A 41 15.28 0.04 -10.26
C MET A 41 15.70 1.06 -11.33
N LYS A 42 16.79 1.76 -11.07
CA LYS A 42 17.47 2.58 -12.07
C LYS A 42 18.59 1.76 -12.69
N ILE A 43 18.66 1.76 -14.01
CA ILE A 43 19.74 1.11 -14.76
C ILE A 43 20.52 2.23 -15.45
N ASN A 44 21.82 2.33 -15.19
CA ASN A 44 22.69 3.24 -15.92
C ASN A 44 23.51 2.47 -16.96
N LEU A 45 23.56 3.00 -18.17
CA LEU A 45 24.39 2.54 -19.26
C LEU A 45 25.07 3.75 -19.91
N ASP A 46 26.40 3.80 -19.85
CA ASP A 46 27.21 4.91 -20.36
C ASP A 46 26.70 6.28 -19.85
N GLN A 47 26.16 7.12 -20.74
CA GLN A 47 25.57 8.43 -20.40
C GLN A 47 24.04 8.39 -20.22
N ASP A 48 23.41 7.26 -20.55
CA ASP A 48 21.97 7.08 -20.47
C ASP A 48 21.55 6.41 -19.15
N SER A 49 20.30 6.67 -18.77
CA SER A 49 19.67 6.09 -17.59
C SER A 49 18.26 5.63 -17.93
N PHE A 50 17.88 4.51 -17.33
CA PHE A 50 16.60 3.85 -17.54
C PHE A 50 15.95 3.51 -16.20
N VAL A 51 14.65 3.26 -16.23
CA VAL A 51 13.86 2.82 -15.08
C VAL A 51 13.21 1.48 -15.44
N LEU A 52 13.52 0.45 -14.65
CA LEU A 52 12.86 -0.85 -14.71
C LEU A 52 11.84 -0.93 -13.57
N LYS A 53 10.55 -0.99 -13.92
CA LYS A 53 9.46 -1.24 -12.98
C LYS A 53 9.02 -2.70 -13.06
N ARG A 54 8.91 -3.37 -11.91
CA ARG A 54 8.42 -4.75 -11.78
C ARG A 54 7.23 -4.79 -10.82
N TRP A 55 6.06 -5.15 -11.31
CA TRP A 55 4.86 -5.27 -10.48
C TRP A 55 4.86 -6.62 -9.77
N ASN A 56 5.46 -6.63 -8.57
CA ASN A 56 5.65 -7.78 -7.70
C ASN A 56 4.78 -7.74 -6.44
N LYS A 57 3.73 -6.92 -6.45
CA LYS A 57 2.78 -6.73 -5.33
C LYS A 57 1.37 -7.08 -5.81
N ASP A 58 0.36 -6.85 -4.98
CA ASP A 58 -1.02 -7.26 -5.26
C ASP A 58 -1.66 -6.54 -6.46
N SER A 59 -1.13 -5.37 -6.86
CA SER A 59 -1.60 -4.64 -8.03
C SER A 59 -1.18 -5.33 -9.32
N LYS A 60 -2.15 -5.63 -10.18
CA LYS A 60 -1.95 -6.27 -11.49
C LYS A 60 -2.47 -5.38 -12.63
N PRO A 61 -1.86 -4.20 -12.87
CA PRO A 61 -2.27 -3.34 -13.96
C PRO A 61 -1.96 -3.99 -15.31
N ASN A 62 -2.56 -3.49 -16.39
CA ASN A 62 -2.25 -3.96 -17.73
C ASN A 62 -1.03 -3.19 -18.28
N ILE A 63 0.17 -3.75 -18.13
CA ILE A 63 1.41 -3.08 -18.53
C ILE A 63 1.55 -2.95 -20.04
N SER A 64 0.97 -3.87 -20.81
CA SER A 64 0.93 -3.76 -22.27
C SER A 64 0.19 -2.49 -22.72
N MET A 65 -0.91 -2.14 -22.04
CA MET A 65 -1.65 -0.90 -22.32
C MET A 65 -0.87 0.34 -21.90
N GLN A 66 -0.20 0.32 -20.74
CA GLN A 66 0.66 1.42 -20.31
C GLN A 66 1.81 1.65 -21.30
N TYR A 67 2.45 0.58 -21.78
CA TYR A 67 3.52 0.66 -22.78
C TYR A 67 3.03 1.34 -24.07
N ARG A 68 1.88 0.92 -24.61
CA ARG A 68 1.28 1.51 -25.82
C ARG A 68 0.87 2.96 -25.63
N LEU A 69 0.28 3.30 -24.48
CA LEU A 69 -0.03 4.68 -24.13
C LEU A 69 1.25 5.56 -24.15
N LEU A 70 2.35 5.08 -23.60
CA LEU A 70 3.63 5.81 -23.62
C LEU A 70 4.19 5.97 -25.04
N ILE A 71 3.96 5.02 -25.95
CA ILE A 71 4.35 5.15 -27.37
C ILE A 71 3.60 6.32 -27.99
N VAL A 72 2.26 6.30 -27.92
CA VAL A 72 1.41 7.35 -28.48
C VAL A 72 1.76 8.72 -27.90
N MET A 73 1.93 8.82 -26.58
CA MET A 73 2.32 10.08 -25.93
C MET A 73 3.73 10.55 -26.35
N THR A 74 4.66 9.63 -26.61
CA THR A 74 5.99 9.98 -27.13
C THR A 74 5.92 10.53 -28.54
N GLU A 75 5.11 9.93 -29.42
CA GLU A 75 4.85 10.40 -30.79
C GLU A 75 4.18 11.78 -30.81
N LEU A 76 3.30 12.04 -29.86
CA LEU A 76 2.66 13.35 -29.63
C LEU A 76 3.58 14.37 -28.93
N ALA A 77 4.87 14.04 -28.74
CA ALA A 77 5.87 14.89 -28.08
C ALA A 77 5.45 15.39 -26.68
N LEU A 78 4.71 14.55 -25.94
CA LEU A 78 4.42 14.80 -24.53
C LEU A 78 5.65 14.49 -23.65
N PRO A 79 5.85 15.25 -22.56
CA PRO A 79 7.01 15.06 -21.68
C PRO A 79 6.78 13.89 -20.73
N VAL A 80 6.88 12.68 -21.26
CA VAL A 80 6.68 11.40 -20.54
C VAL A 80 7.90 10.50 -20.68
N PRO A 81 8.04 9.44 -19.85
CA PRO A 81 9.05 8.41 -20.06
C PRO A 81 8.92 7.77 -21.43
N LYS A 82 10.02 7.69 -22.17
CA LYS A 82 10.04 6.98 -23.45
C LYS A 82 10.02 5.48 -23.16
N PRO A 83 9.06 4.73 -23.70
CA PRO A 83 9.00 3.29 -23.49
C PRO A 83 10.13 2.62 -24.27
N VAL A 84 10.76 1.62 -23.65
CA VAL A 84 11.82 0.80 -24.27
C VAL A 84 11.31 -0.61 -24.55
N ALA A 85 10.72 -1.25 -23.56
CA ALA A 85 10.13 -2.58 -23.70
C ALA A 85 9.16 -2.90 -22.56
N TRP A 86 8.27 -3.86 -22.81
CA TRP A 86 7.49 -4.52 -21.76
C TRP A 86 7.55 -6.03 -21.89
N GLY A 87 7.41 -6.72 -20.78
CA GLY A 87 7.49 -8.18 -20.74
C GLY A 87 7.03 -8.75 -19.41
N VAL A 88 7.34 -10.03 -19.20
CA VAL A 88 7.10 -10.74 -17.94
C VAL A 88 8.37 -11.40 -17.45
N ASN A 89 8.58 -11.43 -16.14
CA ASN A 89 9.68 -12.20 -15.57
C ASN A 89 9.42 -13.71 -15.76
N LYS A 90 10.42 -14.46 -16.23
CA LYS A 90 10.25 -15.88 -16.58
C LYS A 90 9.90 -16.76 -15.38
N ASP A 91 10.40 -16.41 -14.19
CA ASP A 91 10.24 -17.24 -12.99
C ASP A 91 8.98 -16.89 -12.20
N THR A 92 8.54 -15.63 -12.24
CA THR A 92 7.47 -15.14 -11.36
C THR A 92 6.22 -14.68 -12.10
N ASP A 93 6.23 -14.61 -13.44
CA ASP A 93 5.18 -14.02 -14.28
C ASP A 93 4.82 -12.56 -13.91
N HIS A 94 5.70 -11.88 -13.17
CA HIS A 94 5.50 -10.47 -12.83
C HIS A 94 5.68 -9.62 -14.08
N GLN A 95 4.73 -8.74 -14.36
CA GLN A 95 4.83 -7.79 -15.47
C GLN A 95 5.95 -6.77 -15.22
N VAL A 96 6.67 -6.43 -16.28
CA VAL A 96 7.83 -5.54 -16.26
C VAL A 96 7.71 -4.49 -17.35
N LEU A 97 8.07 -3.24 -17.01
CA LEU A 97 8.16 -2.12 -17.94
C LEU A 97 9.55 -1.47 -17.82
N LEU A 98 10.22 -1.28 -18.96
CA LEU A 98 11.46 -0.54 -19.06
C LEU A 98 11.21 0.77 -19.80
N THR A 99 11.58 1.89 -19.19
CA THR A 99 11.47 3.23 -19.79
C THR A 99 12.78 4.00 -19.64
N SER A 100 12.92 5.12 -20.33
CA SER A 100 13.95 6.10 -20.02
C SER A 100 13.76 6.72 -18.63
N TYR A 101 14.87 7.17 -18.03
CA TYR A 101 14.87 7.92 -16.77
C TYR A 101 14.64 9.41 -17.03
N GLU A 102 13.55 9.94 -16.48
CA GLU A 102 13.05 11.29 -16.76
C GLU A 102 13.43 12.35 -15.72
N GLY A 103 14.33 12.05 -14.79
CA GLY A 103 14.86 13.06 -13.87
C GLY A 103 14.62 12.78 -12.40
N LYS A 104 14.89 13.79 -11.58
CA LYS A 104 14.80 13.71 -10.12
C LYS A 104 13.49 14.32 -9.62
N PRO A 105 12.97 13.89 -8.45
CA PRO A 105 11.82 14.55 -7.83
C PRO A 105 12.04 16.05 -7.63
N LEU A 106 10.95 16.82 -7.69
CA LEU A 106 10.99 18.26 -7.45
C LEU A 106 11.54 18.57 -6.06
N SER A 107 12.40 19.58 -5.98
CA SER A 107 13.00 20.05 -4.72
C SER A 107 12.50 21.44 -4.28
N LYS A 108 11.83 22.16 -5.17
CA LYS A 108 11.27 23.50 -4.95
C LYS A 108 9.78 23.48 -5.18
N PHE A 109 9.03 24.23 -4.36
CA PHE A 109 7.57 24.28 -4.38
C PHE A 109 7.11 25.75 -4.29
N ASP A 110 7.51 26.55 -5.28
CA ASP A 110 7.19 27.98 -5.41
C ASP A 110 6.03 28.21 -6.40
N VAL A 111 5.68 29.49 -6.65
CA VAL A 111 4.58 29.85 -7.56
C VAL A 111 4.82 29.33 -8.97
N ASN A 112 6.05 29.40 -9.48
CA ASN A 112 6.37 28.94 -10.83
C ASN A 112 6.19 27.43 -10.93
N THR A 113 6.63 26.67 -9.92
CA THR A 113 6.40 25.22 -9.88
C THR A 113 4.92 24.86 -10.02
N PHE A 114 4.02 25.54 -9.30
CA PHE A 114 2.58 25.24 -9.37
C PHE A 114 1.93 25.74 -10.65
N THR A 115 2.41 26.84 -11.23
CA THR A 115 2.01 27.31 -12.56
C THR A 115 2.39 26.28 -13.62
N ASP A 116 3.66 25.87 -13.68
CA ASP A 116 4.16 24.88 -14.63
C ASP A 116 3.47 23.52 -14.46
N PHE A 117 3.17 23.13 -13.21
CA PHE A 117 2.40 21.91 -12.91
C PHE A 117 0.98 21.96 -13.50
N GLY A 118 0.32 23.12 -13.50
CA GLY A 118 -1.00 23.33 -14.10
C GLY A 118 -0.95 23.37 -15.62
N THR A 119 0.01 24.12 -16.18
CA THR A 119 0.25 24.18 -17.63
C THR A 119 0.58 22.81 -18.22
N LEU A 120 1.34 21.98 -17.49
CA LEU A 120 1.69 20.63 -17.94
C LEU A 120 0.47 19.71 -18.04
N LEU A 121 -0.42 19.71 -17.05
CA LEU A 121 -1.67 18.96 -17.12
C LEU A 121 -2.59 19.49 -18.21
N ALA A 122 -2.66 20.82 -18.36
CA ALA A 122 -3.43 21.45 -19.43
C ALA A 122 -2.95 21.01 -20.82
N LYS A 123 -1.63 20.95 -21.03
CA LYS A 123 -1.04 20.46 -22.28
C LYS A 123 -1.43 19.01 -22.56
N ILE A 124 -1.34 18.13 -21.55
CA ILE A 124 -1.77 16.72 -21.68
C ILE A 124 -3.23 16.65 -22.12
N HIS A 125 -4.12 17.36 -21.41
CA HIS A 125 -5.56 17.32 -21.69
C HIS A 125 -5.96 17.96 -23.02
N ASN A 126 -5.18 18.94 -23.51
CA ASN A 126 -5.40 19.57 -24.82
C ASN A 126 -4.76 18.80 -25.98
N THR A 127 -3.98 17.76 -25.71
CA THR A 127 -3.35 16.99 -26.78
C THR A 127 -4.42 16.26 -27.59
N PRO A 128 -4.52 16.51 -28.91
CA PRO A 128 -5.48 15.83 -29.75
C PRO A 128 -5.09 14.36 -29.88
N VAL A 129 -6.07 13.48 -29.76
CA VAL A 129 -5.94 12.05 -30.03
C VAL A 129 -6.66 11.79 -31.34
N SER A 130 -5.96 11.23 -32.33
CA SER A 130 -6.62 10.87 -33.59
C SER A 130 -7.61 9.71 -33.37
N GLU A 131 -8.59 9.56 -34.26
CA GLU A 131 -9.53 8.42 -34.18
C GLU A 131 -8.78 7.08 -34.19
N ASN A 132 -7.74 6.97 -35.02
CA ASN A 132 -6.88 5.79 -35.10
C ASN A 132 -6.17 5.51 -33.76
N ASP A 133 -5.59 6.53 -33.12
CA ASP A 133 -4.90 6.34 -31.83
C ASP A 133 -5.89 5.97 -30.72
N SER A 134 -7.10 6.54 -30.77
CA SER A 134 -8.11 6.34 -29.73
C SER A 134 -8.55 4.88 -29.57
N GLU A 135 -8.48 4.08 -30.63
CA GLU A 135 -8.80 2.65 -30.61
C GLU A 135 -7.80 1.84 -29.78
N TYR A 136 -6.55 2.28 -29.71
CA TYR A 136 -5.46 1.57 -29.02
C TYR A 136 -5.21 2.09 -27.61
N LEU A 137 -5.84 3.21 -27.22
CA LEU A 137 -5.70 3.76 -25.89
C LEU A 137 -6.66 3.11 -24.89
N PRO A 138 -6.21 2.85 -23.64
CA PRO A 138 -7.09 2.36 -22.60
C PRO A 138 -8.28 3.30 -22.40
N LYS A 139 -9.49 2.74 -22.39
CA LYS A 139 -10.72 3.46 -22.06
C LYS A 139 -11.61 2.54 -21.24
N HIS A 140 -11.85 2.91 -19.99
CA HIS A 140 -12.63 2.11 -19.07
C HIS A 140 -14.04 2.69 -18.87
N ASN A 141 -14.98 1.84 -18.45
CA ASN A 141 -16.25 2.32 -17.92
C ASN A 141 -15.95 3.19 -16.68
N PHE A 142 -16.47 4.41 -16.69
CA PHE A 142 -16.18 5.40 -15.65
C PHE A 142 -16.47 4.91 -14.23
N VAL A 143 -17.64 4.28 -14.02
CA VAL A 143 -18.07 3.82 -12.70
C VAL A 143 -17.29 2.58 -12.28
N ASP A 144 -17.20 1.59 -13.16
CA ASP A 144 -16.53 0.33 -12.84
C ASP A 144 -15.05 0.54 -12.50
N TYR A 145 -14.40 1.49 -13.18
CA TYR A 145 -13.00 1.82 -12.94
C TYR A 145 -12.80 2.71 -11.72
N HIS A 146 -13.45 3.88 -11.66
CA HIS A 146 -13.18 4.86 -10.61
C HIS A 146 -13.89 4.56 -9.28
N TYR A 147 -14.98 3.79 -9.32
CA TYR A 147 -15.87 3.51 -8.21
C TYR A 147 -16.15 2.01 -8.07
N TRP A 148 -15.16 1.16 -8.39
CA TRP A 148 -15.28 -0.29 -8.21
C TRP A 148 -15.85 -0.63 -6.83
N GLY A 149 -16.88 -1.48 -6.78
CA GLY A 149 -17.59 -1.91 -5.56
C GLY A 149 -18.40 -0.82 -4.83
N ILE A 150 -18.76 0.28 -5.51
CA ILE A 150 -19.65 1.32 -4.96
C ILE A 150 -21.03 0.79 -4.55
N LYS A 151 -21.52 -0.29 -5.18
CA LYS A 151 -22.82 -0.91 -4.89
C LYS A 151 -22.95 -1.43 -3.45
N GLU A 152 -21.83 -1.66 -2.76
CA GLU A 152 -21.79 -2.02 -1.34
C GLU A 152 -22.07 -0.83 -0.40
N TYR A 153 -22.11 0.40 -0.94
CA TYR A 153 -22.32 1.65 -0.21
C TYR A 153 -23.47 2.45 -0.85
N PRO A 154 -24.75 2.08 -0.58
CA PRO A 154 -25.91 2.64 -1.27
C PRO A 154 -26.01 4.17 -1.20
N ASP A 155 -25.65 4.76 -0.07
CA ASP A 155 -25.66 6.21 0.12
C ASP A 155 -24.67 6.96 -0.80
N LEU A 156 -23.49 6.39 -1.03
CA LEU A 156 -22.52 6.93 -1.98
C LEU A 156 -22.93 6.63 -3.43
N HIS A 157 -23.55 5.47 -3.66
CA HIS A 157 -24.02 5.04 -4.96
C HIS A 157 -25.12 5.96 -5.50
N GLU A 158 -26.17 6.22 -4.71
CA GLU A 158 -27.26 7.12 -5.08
C GLU A 158 -26.76 8.55 -5.35
N ALA A 159 -25.83 9.03 -4.52
CA ALA A 159 -25.20 10.35 -4.71
C ALA A 159 -24.42 10.42 -6.03
N LEU A 160 -23.67 9.36 -6.36
CA LEU A 160 -22.94 9.27 -7.62
C LEU A 160 -23.89 9.20 -8.82
N GLU A 161 -24.96 8.40 -8.75
CA GLU A 161 -25.96 8.29 -9.82
C GLU A 161 -26.61 9.64 -10.14
N TYR A 162 -26.96 10.41 -9.11
CA TYR A 162 -27.46 11.78 -9.31
C TYR A 162 -26.43 12.69 -9.98
N LEU A 163 -25.18 12.69 -9.50
CA LEU A 163 -24.11 13.50 -10.07
C LEU A 163 -23.84 13.11 -11.52
N MET A 164 -23.87 11.81 -11.84
CA MET A 164 -23.73 11.32 -13.20
C MET A 164 -24.90 11.71 -14.10
N GLY A 165 -26.12 11.78 -13.56
CA GLY A 165 -27.29 12.21 -14.31
C GLY A 165 -27.25 13.68 -14.73
N ILE A 166 -26.54 14.51 -13.97
CA ILE A 166 -26.32 15.93 -14.31
C ILE A 166 -24.96 16.19 -14.96
N ALA A 167 -23.99 15.28 -14.80
CA ALA A 167 -22.69 15.35 -15.44
C ALA A 167 -22.79 14.93 -16.90
N SER A 168 -22.46 15.83 -17.83
CA SER A 168 -22.25 15.44 -19.23
C SER A 168 -20.84 14.85 -19.39
N LEU A 169 -20.63 13.58 -19.00
CA LEU A 169 -19.32 12.92 -19.04
C LEU A 169 -18.73 12.84 -20.46
N LYS A 170 -17.43 13.14 -20.59
CA LYS A 170 -16.69 13.15 -21.85
C LYS A 170 -15.35 12.45 -21.68
N GLN A 171 -15.26 11.19 -22.12
CA GLN A 171 -14.03 10.39 -22.05
C GLN A 171 -13.29 10.37 -23.40
N ASP A 172 -12.87 11.55 -23.85
CA ASP A 172 -12.23 11.79 -25.16
C ASP A 172 -10.80 12.37 -25.03
N ARG A 173 -10.27 12.51 -23.81
CA ARG A 173 -8.96 13.12 -23.55
C ARG A 173 -8.03 12.16 -22.84
N ILE A 174 -6.73 12.24 -23.15
CA ILE A 174 -5.71 11.57 -22.34
C ILE A 174 -5.76 12.18 -20.94
N ILE A 175 -5.95 11.35 -19.93
CA ILE A 175 -5.85 11.69 -18.52
C ILE A 175 -4.76 10.87 -17.85
N HIS A 176 -4.17 11.40 -16.78
CA HIS A 176 -3.19 10.65 -16.00
C HIS A 176 -3.88 9.67 -15.04
N GLY A 177 -5.02 10.06 -14.48
CA GLY A 177 -5.80 9.26 -13.53
C GLY A 177 -5.27 9.27 -12.10
N ASP A 178 -4.05 9.77 -11.87
CA ASP A 178 -3.44 9.98 -10.54
C ASP A 178 -2.38 11.11 -10.52
N TYR A 179 -2.73 12.25 -11.11
CA TYR A 179 -1.79 13.35 -11.27
C TYR A 179 -1.56 14.12 -9.96
N HIS A 180 -0.33 14.08 -9.45
CA HIS A 180 0.11 14.81 -8.27
C HIS A 180 1.61 15.11 -8.35
N LEU A 181 2.11 16.04 -7.52
CA LEU A 181 3.51 16.49 -7.60
C LEU A 181 4.56 15.37 -7.41
N ASP A 182 4.28 14.32 -6.63
CA ASP A 182 5.22 13.20 -6.51
C ASP A 182 5.38 12.39 -7.82
N ASN A 183 4.45 12.55 -8.78
CA ASN A 183 4.50 11.95 -10.12
C ASN A 183 5.08 12.93 -11.17
N VAL A 184 5.68 14.04 -10.72
CA VAL A 184 6.38 14.99 -11.58
C VAL A 184 7.84 15.06 -11.20
N VAL A 185 8.70 14.93 -12.21
CA VAL A 185 10.16 14.98 -12.07
C VAL A 185 10.74 16.07 -12.96
N GLU A 186 11.93 16.52 -12.61
CA GLU A 186 12.68 17.51 -13.37
C GLU A 186 13.93 16.90 -14.00
N LYS A 187 14.08 17.10 -15.32
CA LYS A 187 15.28 16.77 -16.09
C LYS A 187 15.53 17.89 -17.09
N ASP A 188 16.77 18.37 -17.12
CA ASP A 188 17.21 19.44 -18.03
C ASP A 188 16.34 20.71 -17.93
N ARG A 189 15.94 21.07 -16.69
CA ARG A 189 15.04 22.20 -16.37
C ARG A 189 13.64 22.09 -16.99
N GLN A 190 13.22 20.90 -17.37
CA GLN A 190 11.89 20.61 -17.88
C GLN A 190 11.19 19.61 -16.99
N TYR A 191 9.88 19.82 -16.79
CA TYR A 191 9.04 18.90 -16.03
C TYR A 191 8.52 17.79 -16.90
N ARG A 192 8.48 16.59 -16.32
CA ARG A 192 8.06 15.36 -16.98
C ARG A 192 7.15 14.58 -16.04
N VAL A 193 6.10 14.00 -16.60
CA VAL A 193 5.10 13.26 -15.83
C VAL A 193 5.41 11.78 -15.92
N ILE A 194 5.56 11.15 -14.75
CA ILE A 194 5.87 9.73 -14.61
C ILE A 194 4.68 8.98 -14.02
N ASP A 195 4.76 7.65 -14.03
CA ASP A 195 3.75 6.77 -13.40
C ASP A 195 2.36 6.78 -14.06
N TRP A 196 2.36 6.54 -15.37
CA TRP A 196 1.15 6.42 -16.19
C TRP A 196 0.38 5.11 -16.02
N THR A 197 0.48 4.47 -14.85
CA THR A 197 -0.15 3.16 -14.59
C THR A 197 -1.67 3.25 -14.66
N ASN A 198 -2.23 4.42 -14.35
CA ASN A 198 -3.66 4.74 -14.44
C ASN A 198 -4.05 5.56 -15.68
N GLY A 199 -3.10 5.79 -16.59
CA GLY A 199 -3.27 6.63 -17.76
C GLY A 199 -4.26 6.02 -18.75
N GLN A 200 -5.16 6.83 -19.29
CA GLN A 200 -6.27 6.37 -20.14
C GLN A 200 -6.94 7.52 -20.89
N LEU A 201 -7.86 7.20 -21.80
CA LEU A 201 -8.88 8.12 -22.26
C LEU A 201 -9.96 8.29 -21.18
N GLY A 202 -10.15 9.52 -20.75
CA GLY A 202 -11.05 9.86 -19.66
C GLY A 202 -11.51 11.31 -19.69
N ASP A 203 -12.19 11.72 -18.62
CA ASP A 203 -12.72 13.07 -18.50
C ASP A 203 -11.71 14.00 -17.86
N ARG A 204 -11.23 14.97 -18.65
CA ARG A 204 -10.24 15.97 -18.20
C ARG A 204 -10.70 16.75 -16.97
N ARG A 205 -12.02 16.95 -16.80
CA ARG A 205 -12.58 17.67 -15.65
C ARG A 205 -12.46 16.85 -14.37
N PHE A 206 -12.66 15.53 -14.47
CA PHE A 206 -12.48 14.62 -13.34
C PHE A 206 -11.01 14.50 -12.93
N ASP A 207 -10.08 14.36 -13.88
CA ASP A 207 -8.65 14.27 -13.57
C ASP A 207 -8.11 15.60 -12.99
N PHE A 208 -8.58 16.73 -13.52
CA PHE A 208 -8.30 18.06 -12.94
C PHE A 208 -8.85 18.20 -11.52
N ALA A 209 -10.13 17.86 -11.30
CA ALA A 209 -10.76 17.91 -9.99
C ALA A 209 -10.06 17.00 -8.97
N LYS A 210 -9.58 15.82 -9.40
CA LYS A 210 -8.78 14.92 -8.56
C LYS A 210 -7.44 15.57 -8.18
N SER A 211 -6.75 16.15 -9.16
CA SER A 211 -5.45 16.82 -8.97
C SER A 211 -5.51 18.01 -8.02
N ILE A 212 -6.54 18.86 -8.16
CA ILE A 212 -6.73 20.02 -7.30
C ILE A 212 -7.18 19.61 -5.89
N LEU A 213 -8.03 18.59 -5.75
CA LEU A 213 -8.43 18.07 -4.43
C LEU A 213 -7.22 17.51 -3.69
N PHE A 214 -6.40 16.69 -4.37
CA PHE A 214 -5.18 16.13 -3.79
C PHE A 214 -4.23 17.25 -3.36
N SER A 215 -4.02 18.26 -4.21
CA SER A 215 -3.22 19.43 -3.85
C SER A 215 -3.79 20.19 -2.64
N SER A 216 -5.11 20.35 -2.56
CA SER A 216 -5.80 21.05 -1.47
C SER A 216 -5.76 20.32 -0.14
N ILE A 217 -5.82 18.98 -0.15
CA ILE A 217 -5.71 18.20 1.08
C ILE A 217 -4.25 18.06 1.53
N PHE A 218 -3.27 18.06 0.62
CA PHE A 218 -1.85 17.98 0.96
C PHE A 218 -1.27 19.34 1.42
N PHE A 219 -1.52 20.42 0.67
CA PHE A 219 -0.98 21.75 0.98
C PHE A 219 -1.97 22.61 1.76
N ALA A 220 -1.51 23.19 2.88
CA ALA A 220 -2.34 24.11 3.66
C ALA A 220 -2.56 25.47 2.97
N SER A 221 -1.62 25.88 2.12
CA SER A 221 -1.56 27.22 1.55
C SER A 221 -2.43 27.32 0.29
N ALA A 222 -3.48 28.13 0.35
CA ALA A 222 -4.43 28.33 -0.76
C ALA A 222 -3.78 28.89 -2.05
N TRP A 223 -2.65 29.61 -1.94
CA TRP A 223 -1.98 30.15 -3.12
C TRP A 223 -1.43 29.07 -4.06
N LYS A 224 -1.02 27.91 -3.52
CA LYS A 224 -0.47 26.80 -4.32
C LYS A 224 -1.53 26.22 -5.26
N THR A 225 -2.68 25.91 -4.67
CA THR A 225 -3.86 25.42 -5.40
C THR A 225 -4.41 26.49 -6.34
N ALA A 226 -4.35 27.76 -5.96
CA ALA A 226 -4.78 28.87 -6.82
C ALA A 226 -3.87 29.05 -8.06
N ALA A 227 -2.54 28.97 -7.89
CA ALA A 227 -1.59 29.05 -9.01
C ALA A 227 -1.80 27.91 -10.01
N PHE A 228 -1.91 26.66 -9.50
CA PHE A 228 -2.24 25.49 -10.32
C PHE A 228 -3.59 25.64 -11.04
N ARG A 229 -4.65 26.00 -10.31
CA ARG A 229 -6.00 26.18 -10.86
C ARG A 229 -6.01 27.22 -11.96
N LYS A 230 -5.38 28.37 -11.74
CA LYS A 230 -5.31 29.46 -12.70
C LYS A 230 -4.61 29.01 -13.98
N ALA A 231 -3.40 28.47 -13.86
CA ALA A 231 -2.59 28.04 -15.01
C ALA A 231 -3.30 26.96 -15.86
N TYR A 232 -3.99 26.03 -15.21
CA TYR A 232 -4.77 25.03 -15.94
C TYR A 232 -5.99 25.63 -16.65
N LEU A 233 -6.82 26.41 -15.93
CA LEU A 233 -8.09 26.92 -16.48
C LEU A 233 -7.90 27.99 -17.56
N GLU A 234 -6.75 28.68 -17.62
CA GLU A 234 -6.40 29.59 -18.71
C GLU A 234 -6.39 28.87 -20.07
N GLU A 235 -5.85 27.66 -20.13
CA GLU A 235 -5.75 26.84 -21.35
C GLU A 235 -6.94 25.87 -21.51
N ASN A 236 -7.60 25.54 -20.41
CA ASN A 236 -8.64 24.54 -20.32
C ASN A 236 -9.86 25.06 -19.55
N PRO A 237 -10.62 26.04 -20.07
CA PRO A 237 -11.80 26.55 -19.39
C PRO A 237 -12.79 25.43 -19.02
N ILE A 238 -13.27 25.49 -17.78
CA ILE A 238 -14.33 24.61 -17.27
C ILE A 238 -15.30 25.54 -16.54
N PRO A 239 -16.62 25.50 -16.87
CA PRO A 239 -17.64 26.26 -16.14
C PRO A 239 -17.63 25.93 -14.65
N GLU A 240 -17.98 26.88 -13.79
CA GLU A 240 -17.91 26.68 -12.34
C GLU A 240 -18.91 25.61 -11.88
N GLU A 241 -20.09 25.53 -12.51
CA GLU A 241 -21.08 24.49 -12.25
C GLU A 241 -20.55 23.08 -12.55
N GLU A 242 -19.72 22.94 -13.60
CA GLU A 242 -19.09 21.68 -13.97
C GLU A 242 -17.97 21.34 -12.96
N LEU A 243 -17.17 22.33 -12.55
CA LEU A 243 -16.16 22.13 -11.52
C LEU A 243 -16.78 21.64 -10.20
N GLU A 244 -17.93 22.19 -9.81
CA GLU A 244 -18.63 21.78 -8.60
C GLU A 244 -19.11 20.32 -8.67
N ILE A 245 -19.62 19.88 -9.82
CA ILE A 245 -20.02 18.48 -10.07
C ILE A 245 -18.82 17.55 -9.93
N PHE A 246 -17.73 17.84 -10.63
CA PHE A 246 -16.55 16.96 -10.62
C PHE A 246 -15.83 16.96 -9.27
N GLU A 247 -15.81 18.08 -8.54
CA GLU A 247 -15.33 18.12 -7.15
C GLU A 247 -16.16 17.20 -6.25
N ALA A 248 -17.49 17.23 -6.38
CA ALA A 248 -18.39 16.36 -5.63
C ALA A 248 -18.10 14.89 -5.93
N MET A 249 -17.96 14.53 -7.20
CA MET A 249 -17.64 13.16 -7.63
C MET A 249 -16.32 12.67 -7.02
N VAL A 250 -15.25 13.48 -7.09
CA VAL A 250 -13.95 13.11 -6.51
C VAL A 250 -14.04 12.98 -4.98
N CYS A 251 -14.82 13.83 -4.30
CA CYS A 251 -15.06 13.69 -2.87
C CYS A 251 -15.76 12.35 -2.53
N LEU A 252 -16.77 11.93 -3.31
CA LEU A 252 -17.40 10.61 -3.16
C LEU A 252 -16.40 9.48 -3.37
N LYS A 253 -15.50 9.60 -4.36
CA LYS A 253 -14.44 8.60 -4.61
C LYS A 253 -13.53 8.46 -3.40
N TRP A 254 -13.11 9.57 -2.81
CA TRP A 254 -12.27 9.55 -1.62
C TRP A 254 -12.98 8.88 -0.43
N LEU A 255 -14.28 9.19 -0.23
CA LEU A 255 -15.08 8.54 0.81
C LEU A 255 -15.22 7.04 0.60
N LEU A 256 -15.44 6.60 -0.64
CA LEU A 256 -15.48 5.18 -1.00
C LEU A 256 -14.15 4.50 -0.63
N GLU A 257 -13.02 5.05 -1.08
CA GLU A 257 -11.68 4.53 -0.78
C GLU A 257 -11.39 4.50 0.72
N HIS A 258 -11.87 5.51 1.46
CA HIS A 258 -11.77 5.53 2.91
C HIS A 258 -12.60 4.44 3.58
N ARG A 259 -13.87 4.25 3.17
CA ARG A 259 -14.75 3.21 3.73
C ARG A 259 -14.28 1.80 3.42
N LYS A 260 -13.57 1.62 2.30
CA LYS A 260 -12.88 0.37 1.94
C LYS A 260 -11.58 0.14 2.72
N GLY A 261 -11.10 1.13 3.46
CA GLY A 261 -9.86 1.05 4.22
C GLY A 261 -8.59 1.28 3.40
N TYR A 262 -8.70 1.74 2.15
CA TYR A 262 -7.56 2.03 1.28
C TYR A 262 -6.97 3.43 1.53
N ALA A 263 -7.76 4.39 2.01
CA ALA A 263 -7.25 5.72 2.33
C ALA A 263 -6.53 5.75 3.70
N LYS A 264 -5.28 6.22 3.74
CA LYS A 264 -4.53 6.42 4.99
C LYS A 264 -5.30 7.33 5.96
N GLN A 265 -5.35 6.95 7.23
CA GLN A 265 -5.97 7.73 8.30
C GLN A 265 -5.15 8.98 8.67
N ASP A 266 -5.19 10.01 7.80
CA ASP A 266 -4.64 11.33 8.09
C ASP A 266 -5.77 12.29 8.48
N ARG A 267 -5.84 12.61 9.78
CA ARG A 267 -6.88 13.48 10.36
C ARG A 267 -6.90 14.87 9.72
N ILE A 268 -5.74 15.43 9.36
CA ILE A 268 -5.65 16.79 8.81
C ILE A 268 -6.20 16.80 7.38
N LYS A 269 -5.80 15.81 6.56
CA LYS A 269 -6.32 15.65 5.20
C LYS A 269 -7.83 15.42 5.21
N PHE A 270 -8.31 14.61 6.14
CA PHE A 270 -9.74 14.36 6.31
C PHE A 270 -10.52 15.62 6.72
N GLN A 271 -10.00 16.43 7.65
CA GLN A 271 -10.62 17.70 8.03
C GLN A 271 -10.72 18.68 6.85
N ARG A 272 -9.68 18.73 6.01
CA ARG A 272 -9.69 19.56 4.79
C ARG A 272 -10.73 19.05 3.80
N LEU A 273 -10.80 17.74 3.57
CA LEU A 273 -11.83 17.14 2.73
C LEU A 273 -13.24 17.46 3.25
N GLN A 274 -13.50 17.31 4.55
CA GLN A 274 -14.80 17.66 5.14
C GLN A 274 -15.15 19.13 4.92
N LYS A 275 -14.17 20.04 4.98
CA LYS A 275 -14.40 21.46 4.69
C LYS A 275 -14.80 21.68 3.23
N ILE A 276 -14.15 20.99 2.29
CA ILE A 276 -14.45 21.06 0.85
C ILE A 276 -15.85 20.50 0.59
N MET A 277 -16.15 19.32 1.12
CA MET A 277 -17.50 18.72 0.99
C MET A 277 -18.61 19.61 1.56
N LYS A 278 -18.36 20.30 2.69
CA LYS A 278 -19.31 21.25 3.27
C LYS A 278 -19.49 22.50 2.44
N ALA A 279 -18.51 22.88 1.63
CA ALA A 279 -18.60 24.04 0.74
C ALA A 279 -19.34 23.70 -0.57
N ASN A 280 -19.34 22.44 -0.98
CA ASN A 280 -19.95 21.97 -2.22
C ASN A 280 -21.49 21.84 -2.09
N ALA A 281 -22.25 22.65 -2.83
CA ALA A 281 -23.71 22.73 -2.71
C ALA A 281 -24.42 21.46 -3.16
N LEU A 282 -23.84 20.69 -4.09
CA LEU A 282 -24.40 19.43 -4.56
C LEU A 282 -24.32 18.35 -3.47
N LEU A 283 -23.18 18.26 -2.77
CA LEU A 283 -23.02 17.30 -1.67
C LEU A 283 -23.85 17.65 -0.44
N GLN A 284 -24.15 18.93 -0.19
CA GLN A 284 -25.04 19.33 0.92
C GLN A 284 -26.47 18.77 0.80
N LYS A 285 -26.92 18.43 -0.42
CA LYS A 285 -28.22 17.79 -0.65
C LYS A 285 -28.26 16.35 -0.14
N TRP A 286 -27.10 15.75 0.12
CA TRP A 286 -26.96 14.37 0.54
C TRP A 286 -26.64 14.30 2.03
N SER A 287 -27.46 13.55 2.76
CA SER A 287 -27.13 13.16 4.13
C SER A 287 -26.14 11.99 4.10
N ILE A 288 -24.95 12.22 3.55
CA ILE A 288 -23.86 11.24 3.62
C ILE A 288 -23.47 11.19 5.09
N PRO A 289 -23.67 10.07 5.80
CA PRO A 289 -23.26 9.96 7.19
C PRO A 289 -21.79 10.32 7.25
N GLU A 290 -21.47 11.44 7.90
CA GLU A 290 -20.10 11.69 8.32
C GLU A 290 -19.68 10.41 9.03
N LEU A 291 -18.54 9.83 8.64
CA LEU A 291 -17.92 8.76 9.41
C LEU A 291 -18.04 9.11 10.89
N PRO A 292 -18.45 8.16 11.76
CA PRO A 292 -18.86 8.44 13.12
C PRO A 292 -17.93 9.46 13.72
N LYS A 293 -18.46 10.60 14.19
CA LYS A 293 -17.68 11.67 14.82
C LYS A 293 -16.66 10.99 15.72
N HIS A 294 -15.40 10.94 15.30
CA HIS A 294 -14.36 10.44 16.17
C HIS A 294 -14.41 11.40 17.36
N LYS A 295 -14.81 10.86 18.52
CA LYS A 295 -14.92 11.62 19.78
C LYS A 295 -13.73 12.56 19.84
N SER A 296 -14.03 13.84 20.02
CA SER A 296 -13.05 14.92 20.10
C SER A 296 -11.78 14.43 20.79
N ILE A 297 -10.69 14.31 20.04
CA ILE A 297 -9.38 14.10 20.61
C ILE A 297 -9.06 15.42 21.33
N GLN A 298 -9.40 15.46 22.62
CA GLN A 298 -8.64 16.24 23.60
C GLN A 298 -7.16 15.99 23.31
N LYS A 299 -6.33 17.06 23.28
CA LYS A 299 -4.87 17.04 23.07
C LYS A 299 -4.30 15.63 23.20
N ARG A 300 -3.96 15.00 22.07
CA ARG A 300 -3.52 13.60 22.01
C ARG A 300 -2.28 13.47 22.92
N LYS A 301 -2.46 12.96 24.14
CA LYS A 301 -1.42 12.15 24.77
C LYS A 301 -1.15 11.01 23.78
N SER A 302 0.11 10.70 23.51
CA SER A 302 0.41 9.58 22.61
C SER A 302 -0.34 8.35 23.11
N SER A 303 -1.00 7.63 22.21
CA SER A 303 -1.63 6.37 22.59
C SER A 303 -0.50 5.43 23.00
N MET A 304 -0.67 4.72 24.11
CA MET A 304 0.27 3.71 24.61
C MET A 304 0.72 2.73 23.51
N LEU A 305 -0.18 2.40 22.59
CA LEU A 305 0.08 1.51 21.46
C LEU A 305 0.69 2.19 20.23
N ASP A 306 0.86 3.51 20.19
CA ASP A 306 1.36 4.21 19.00
C ASP A 306 2.72 3.67 18.50
N PRO A 307 3.70 3.35 19.36
CA PRO A 307 4.97 2.76 18.91
C PRO A 307 4.81 1.38 18.23
N ALA A 308 3.72 0.66 18.52
CA ALA A 308 3.43 -0.67 17.96
C ALA A 308 2.69 -0.64 16.62
N PHE A 309 1.98 0.44 16.30
CA PHE A 309 1.07 0.46 15.14
C PHE A 309 1.23 1.66 14.20
N GLN A 310 2.18 2.58 14.46
CA GLN A 310 2.55 3.60 13.49
C GLN A 310 3.39 3.02 12.33
N GLN A 311 4.30 2.10 12.67
CA GLN A 311 5.11 1.32 11.73
C GLN A 311 5.23 -0.09 12.28
N PHE A 312 5.22 -1.09 11.40
CA PHE A 312 5.32 -2.48 11.83
C PHE A 312 6.66 -2.70 12.54
N PRO A 313 6.67 -3.12 13.81
CA PRO A 313 7.89 -3.22 14.58
C PRO A 313 8.72 -4.42 14.12
N VAL A 314 9.95 -4.13 13.70
CA VAL A 314 10.97 -5.14 13.43
C VAL A 314 11.86 -5.23 14.65
N LEU A 315 11.89 -6.41 15.28
CA LEU A 315 12.67 -6.64 16.50
C LEU A 315 13.82 -7.61 16.21
N GLN A 316 14.92 -7.46 16.94
CA GLN A 316 16.11 -8.28 16.74
C GLN A 316 16.81 -8.52 18.08
N SER A 317 17.29 -9.75 18.28
CA SER A 317 18.35 -10.05 19.25
C SER A 317 19.25 -11.15 18.70
N GLY A 318 20.55 -10.85 18.63
CA GLY A 318 21.54 -11.74 18.04
C GLY A 318 21.13 -12.22 16.64
N ASN A 319 20.98 -13.54 16.52
CA ASN A 319 20.63 -14.26 15.27
C ASN A 319 19.12 -14.46 15.09
N VAL A 320 18.27 -13.82 15.90
CA VAL A 320 16.81 -13.94 15.86
C VAL A 320 16.19 -12.61 15.47
N PHE A 321 15.27 -12.66 14.50
CA PHE A 321 14.52 -11.49 14.03
C PHE A 321 13.03 -11.76 14.11
N LEU A 322 12.27 -10.79 14.61
CA LEU A 322 10.82 -10.74 14.52
C LEU A 322 10.43 -9.73 13.45
N LYS A 323 9.92 -10.23 12.33
CA LYS A 323 9.59 -9.44 11.14
C LYS A 323 8.19 -9.74 10.64
N ARG A 324 7.71 -8.94 9.70
CA ARG A 324 6.41 -9.16 9.05
C ARG A 324 6.43 -10.46 8.23
N ILE A 325 5.34 -11.20 8.25
CA ILE A 325 5.07 -12.35 7.37
C ILE A 325 4.33 -11.82 6.14
N ASP A 326 4.73 -12.25 4.96
CA ASP A 326 4.06 -11.94 3.68
C ASP A 326 3.86 -13.21 2.84
N ALA A 327 3.22 -13.06 1.68
CA ALA A 327 2.91 -14.18 0.79
C ALA A 327 4.14 -14.99 0.35
N GLY A 328 5.34 -14.39 0.31
CA GLY A 328 6.59 -15.08 -0.01
C GLY A 328 6.99 -16.14 1.03
N HIS A 329 6.41 -16.07 2.22
CA HIS A 329 6.66 -17.02 3.31
C HIS A 329 5.60 -18.13 3.41
N ALA A 330 4.69 -18.23 2.44
CA ALA A 330 3.58 -19.18 2.49
C ALA A 330 4.04 -20.64 2.62
N GLU A 331 5.15 -21.02 2.00
CA GLU A 331 5.70 -22.38 2.09
C GLU A 331 6.24 -22.69 3.49
N ASP A 332 7.08 -21.80 4.05
CA ASP A 332 7.60 -21.99 5.41
C ASP A 332 6.47 -21.96 6.46
N MET A 333 5.47 -21.08 6.27
CA MET A 333 4.24 -21.04 7.06
C MET A 333 3.47 -22.36 6.99
N TYR A 334 3.34 -22.96 5.81
CA TYR A 334 2.69 -24.24 5.63
C TYR A 334 3.40 -25.33 6.45
N GLN A 335 4.74 -25.35 6.46
CA GLN A 335 5.51 -26.29 7.29
C GLN A 335 5.29 -26.08 8.79
N ILE A 336 5.20 -24.83 9.25
CA ILE A 336 4.92 -24.49 10.67
C ILE A 336 3.52 -25.01 11.07
N TYR A 337 2.50 -24.79 10.22
CA TYR A 337 1.11 -25.16 10.51
C TYR A 337 0.70 -26.57 10.05
N LYS A 338 1.65 -27.37 9.54
CA LYS A 338 1.41 -28.70 8.93
C LYS A 338 0.59 -29.64 9.83
N SER A 339 0.79 -29.55 11.14
CA SER A 339 0.06 -30.37 12.13
C SER A 339 -1.42 -30.02 12.28
N ARG A 340 -1.89 -28.87 11.79
CA ARG A 340 -3.28 -28.41 11.93
C ARG A 340 -4.18 -28.74 10.72
N VAL A 341 -3.68 -29.48 9.71
CA VAL A 341 -4.41 -29.91 8.50
C VAL A 341 -4.92 -28.73 7.66
N TRP A 342 -4.02 -27.83 7.26
CA TRP A 342 -4.39 -26.66 6.44
C TRP A 342 -3.94 -26.92 5.00
N SER A 343 -4.76 -26.58 4.00
CA SER A 343 -4.32 -26.51 2.60
C SER A 343 -3.46 -25.26 2.39
N GLN A 344 -2.61 -25.27 1.36
CA GLN A 344 -1.75 -24.14 1.00
C GLN A 344 -2.58 -22.84 0.82
N ASP A 345 -3.79 -22.94 0.24
CA ASP A 345 -4.72 -21.80 0.08
C ASP A 345 -5.16 -21.15 1.41
N ARG A 346 -5.25 -21.92 2.50
CA ARG A 346 -5.65 -21.38 3.81
C ARG A 346 -4.53 -20.59 4.48
N VAL A 347 -3.28 -20.89 4.17
CA VAL A 347 -2.12 -20.16 4.71
C VAL A 347 -2.11 -18.72 4.17
N SER A 348 -2.42 -18.53 2.89
CA SER A 348 -2.56 -17.21 2.28
C SER A 348 -3.67 -16.38 2.94
N VAL A 349 -4.81 -17.02 3.27
CA VAL A 349 -5.89 -16.36 4.02
C VAL A 349 -5.45 -15.98 5.44
N LEU A 350 -4.58 -16.75 6.08
CA LEU A 350 -4.08 -16.43 7.41
C LEU A 350 -3.18 -15.18 7.41
N ILE A 351 -2.33 -15.04 6.38
CA ILE A 351 -1.46 -13.87 6.22
C ILE A 351 -2.31 -12.59 6.10
N THR A 352 -3.41 -12.63 5.33
CA THR A 352 -4.32 -11.47 5.23
C THR A 352 -5.03 -11.17 6.55
N HIS A 353 -5.34 -12.19 7.37
CA HIS A 353 -5.89 -11.98 8.71
C HIS A 353 -4.90 -11.30 9.66
N PHE A 354 -3.61 -11.67 9.61
CA PHE A 354 -2.57 -11.02 10.42
C PHE A 354 -2.46 -9.54 10.08
N GLU A 355 -2.47 -9.22 8.80
CA GLU A 355 -2.40 -7.84 8.31
C GLU A 355 -3.64 -7.03 8.72
N ARG A 356 -4.82 -7.60 8.54
CA ARG A 356 -6.08 -7.00 9.00
C ARG A 356 -6.06 -6.69 10.50
N ASP A 357 -5.61 -7.64 11.32
CA ASP A 357 -5.61 -7.48 12.78
C ASP A 357 -4.56 -6.46 13.26
N TYR A 358 -3.44 -6.33 12.54
CA TYR A 358 -2.45 -5.27 12.70
C TYR A 358 -3.03 -3.89 12.39
N PHE A 359 -3.67 -3.72 11.23
CA PHE A 359 -4.26 -2.42 10.85
C PHE A 359 -5.46 -2.02 11.74
N LYS A 360 -6.15 -3.01 12.33
CA LYS A 360 -7.18 -2.77 13.35
C LYS A 360 -6.60 -2.43 14.73
N LYS A 361 -5.27 -2.34 14.88
CA LYS A 361 -4.57 -2.13 16.16
C LYS A 361 -4.97 -3.12 17.25
N LYS A 362 -5.32 -4.35 16.84
CA LYS A 362 -5.82 -5.41 17.72
C LYS A 362 -4.72 -6.37 18.13
N ALA A 363 -3.88 -6.75 17.17
CA ALA A 363 -2.83 -7.74 17.38
C ALA A 363 -1.64 -7.47 16.46
N ILE A 364 -0.46 -7.97 16.84
CA ILE A 364 0.70 -8.06 15.94
C ILE A 364 1.03 -9.54 15.78
N THR A 365 1.27 -9.95 14.53
CA THR A 365 1.80 -11.28 14.24
C THR A 365 3.17 -11.15 13.63
N TRP A 366 4.19 -11.62 14.33
CA TRP A 366 5.56 -11.68 13.86
C TRP A 366 5.89 -13.07 13.32
N GLY A 367 6.63 -13.10 12.23
CA GLY A 367 7.41 -14.26 11.85
C GLY A 367 8.71 -14.27 12.65
N ILE A 368 9.10 -15.45 13.13
CA ILE A 368 10.39 -15.71 13.76
C ILE A 368 11.35 -16.15 12.65
N PHE A 369 12.38 -15.36 12.42
CA PHE A 369 13.42 -15.62 11.44
C PHE A 369 14.75 -15.81 12.13
N SER A 370 15.61 -16.67 11.59
CA SER A 370 16.96 -16.84 12.13
C SER A 370 18.03 -16.91 11.07
N SER A 371 19.14 -16.19 11.28
CA SER A 371 20.32 -16.26 10.43
C SER A 371 21.03 -17.62 10.49
N ASN A 372 20.77 -18.43 11.53
CA ASN A 372 21.24 -19.82 11.60
C ASN A 372 20.56 -20.73 10.57
N TYR A 373 19.46 -20.26 9.96
CA TYR A 373 18.65 -20.98 8.99
C TYR A 373 18.41 -20.11 7.74
N ASP A 374 19.46 -19.48 7.20
CA ASP A 374 19.42 -18.64 6.00
C ASP A 374 18.36 -17.53 6.02
N ASN A 375 18.05 -16.99 7.20
CA ASN A 375 16.96 -16.04 7.42
C ASN A 375 15.59 -16.57 6.96
N ARG A 376 15.35 -17.88 7.03
CA ARG A 376 14.05 -18.49 6.78
C ARG A 376 13.09 -18.29 7.94
N LEU A 377 11.79 -18.41 7.65
CA LEU A 377 10.75 -18.35 8.66
C LEU A 377 10.70 -19.69 9.41
N VAL A 378 11.03 -19.68 10.70
CA VAL A 378 11.12 -20.87 11.55
C VAL A 378 10.01 -20.96 12.59
N GLY A 379 9.25 -19.90 12.79
CA GLY A 379 8.09 -19.89 13.69
C GLY A 379 7.25 -18.63 13.55
N VAL A 380 6.16 -18.54 14.32
CA VAL A 380 5.22 -17.42 14.33
C VAL A 380 4.88 -17.06 15.77
N ILE A 381 4.84 -15.77 16.09
CA ILE A 381 4.33 -15.25 17.36
C ILE A 381 3.15 -14.33 17.08
N HIS A 382 2.00 -14.59 17.70
CA HIS A 382 0.80 -13.75 17.60
C HIS A 382 0.48 -13.15 18.96
N ALA A 383 0.47 -11.81 19.05
CA ALA A 383 0.24 -11.05 20.28
C ALA A 383 -1.00 -10.16 20.15
N VAL A 384 -2.00 -10.35 21.01
CA VAL A 384 -3.27 -9.63 21.07
C VAL A 384 -3.26 -8.66 22.26
N PHE A 385 -3.56 -7.39 21.99
CA PHE A 385 -3.48 -6.31 22.97
C PHE A 385 -4.81 -6.06 23.65
N ASN A 386 -4.79 -5.99 24.98
CA ASN A 386 -5.87 -5.43 25.79
C ASN A 386 -5.34 -4.19 26.52
N VAL A 387 -5.60 -3.03 25.93
CA VAL A 387 -5.14 -1.73 26.44
C VAL A 387 -5.77 -1.38 27.79
N LYS A 388 -7.03 -1.78 28.02
CA LYS A 388 -7.76 -1.45 29.25
C LYS A 388 -7.07 -2.06 30.47
N ASP A 389 -6.56 -3.28 30.31
CA ASP A 389 -5.92 -4.05 31.37
C ASP A 389 -4.39 -4.03 31.26
N GLN A 390 -3.83 -3.25 30.32
CA GLN A 390 -2.41 -3.20 29.96
C GLN A 390 -1.78 -4.60 29.81
N ARG A 391 -2.56 -5.50 29.22
CA ARG A 391 -2.25 -6.94 29.12
C ARG A 391 -2.11 -7.35 27.67
N VAL A 392 -1.15 -8.22 27.40
CA VAL A 392 -0.97 -8.87 26.09
C VAL A 392 -1.19 -10.36 26.24
N TRP A 393 -2.06 -10.92 25.41
CA TRP A 393 -2.15 -12.37 25.23
C TRP A 393 -1.29 -12.76 24.05
N PHE A 394 -0.45 -13.77 24.17
CA PHE A 394 0.30 -14.25 23.02
C PHE A 394 0.20 -15.76 22.86
N THR A 395 0.42 -16.19 21.63
CA THR A 395 0.59 -17.59 21.23
C THR A 395 1.77 -17.67 20.29
N TYR A 396 2.42 -18.82 20.21
CA TYR A 396 3.47 -19.06 19.23
C TYR A 396 3.39 -20.46 18.67
N GLU A 397 3.85 -20.62 17.43
CA GLU A 397 3.93 -21.89 16.72
C GLU A 397 5.30 -22.00 16.06
N LEU A 398 5.92 -23.17 16.15
CA LEU A 398 7.28 -23.42 15.69
C LEU A 398 7.30 -24.49 14.59
N ASN A 399 8.25 -24.39 13.68
CA ASN A 399 8.53 -25.47 12.74
C ASN A 399 9.13 -26.66 13.51
N ARG A 400 8.30 -27.69 13.76
CA ARG A 400 8.66 -28.88 14.54
C ARG A 400 9.71 -29.78 13.87
N SER A 401 10.06 -29.53 12.62
CA SER A 401 11.14 -30.26 11.93
C SER A 401 12.54 -29.71 12.23
N LEU A 402 12.63 -28.58 12.94
CA LEU A 402 13.88 -27.91 13.26
C LEU A 402 14.12 -27.90 14.78
N ASP A 403 15.39 -27.93 15.19
CA ASP A 403 15.77 -27.72 16.58
C ASP A 403 15.95 -26.21 16.85
N ILE A 404 14.86 -25.58 17.30
CA ILE A 404 14.72 -24.12 17.40
C ILE A 404 14.20 -23.65 18.76
N VAL A 405 14.32 -24.48 19.80
CA VAL A 405 13.87 -24.16 21.17
C VAL A 405 14.54 -22.88 21.69
N GLU A 406 15.86 -22.76 21.57
CA GLU A 406 16.56 -21.56 22.02
C GLU A 406 16.24 -20.32 21.18
N ILE A 407 15.94 -20.49 19.89
CA ILE A 407 15.45 -19.40 19.02
C ILE A 407 14.08 -18.92 19.48
N ALA A 408 13.18 -19.83 19.86
CA ALA A 408 11.87 -19.49 20.38
C ALA A 408 11.96 -18.73 21.71
N LYS A 409 12.83 -19.19 22.63
CA LYS A 409 13.06 -18.50 23.91
C LYS A 409 13.59 -17.09 23.69
N GLU A 410 14.52 -16.91 22.77
CA GLU A 410 15.07 -15.60 22.43
C GLU A 410 14.02 -14.69 21.77
N ALA A 411 13.21 -15.23 20.85
CA ALA A 411 12.10 -14.53 20.23
C ALA A 411 11.08 -14.03 21.26
N ILE A 412 10.73 -14.86 22.26
CA ILE A 412 9.83 -14.47 23.35
C ILE A 412 10.47 -13.34 24.17
N LYS A 413 11.75 -13.43 24.56
CA LYS A 413 12.43 -12.37 25.32
C LYS A 413 12.43 -11.03 24.58
N VAL A 414 12.72 -11.03 23.27
CA VAL A 414 12.69 -9.84 22.44
C VAL A 414 11.28 -9.23 22.36
N MET A 415 10.26 -10.08 22.22
CA MET A 415 8.87 -9.63 22.28
C MET A 415 8.56 -9.03 23.66
N LEU A 416 8.94 -9.67 24.76
CA LEU A 416 8.70 -9.16 26.12
C LEU A 416 9.35 -7.79 26.31
N ALA A 417 10.63 -7.62 25.95
CA ALA A 417 11.33 -6.33 26.02
C ALA A 417 10.56 -5.24 25.27
N PHE A 418 10.10 -5.53 24.04
CA PHE A 418 9.27 -4.60 23.29
C PHE A 418 7.94 -4.26 24.01
N MET A 419 7.23 -5.26 24.55
CA MET A 419 5.96 -5.05 25.25
C MET A 419 6.13 -4.17 26.49
N PHE A 420 7.18 -4.38 27.27
CA PHE A 420 7.42 -3.68 28.53
C PHE A 420 8.12 -2.33 28.35
N GLU A 421 9.19 -2.27 27.56
CA GLU A 421 10.04 -1.09 27.47
C GLU A 421 9.54 -0.07 26.44
N THR A 422 8.91 -0.55 25.36
CA THR A 422 8.45 0.32 24.27
C THR A 422 6.96 0.59 24.36
N ILE A 423 6.15 -0.44 24.64
CA ILE A 423 4.68 -0.33 24.69
C ILE A 423 4.17 -0.09 26.11
N ASN A 424 5.01 -0.28 27.14
CA ASN A 424 4.69 -0.05 28.55
C ASN A 424 3.58 -0.96 29.11
N MET A 425 3.40 -2.16 28.55
CA MET A 425 2.45 -3.15 29.07
C MET A 425 2.86 -3.60 30.48
N THR A 426 1.91 -4.05 31.29
CA THR A 426 2.21 -4.52 32.67
C THR A 426 2.26 -6.03 32.76
N ARG A 427 1.63 -6.72 31.79
CA ARG A 427 1.47 -8.17 31.84
C ARG A 427 1.42 -8.82 30.47
N VAL A 428 2.11 -9.94 30.33
CA VAL A 428 2.05 -10.81 29.14
C VAL A 428 1.61 -12.20 29.56
N VAL A 429 0.63 -12.77 28.85
CA VAL A 429 -0.05 -14.02 29.23
C VAL A 429 -0.09 -14.99 28.06
N ILE A 430 0.11 -16.27 28.34
CA ILE A 430 -0.05 -17.37 27.40
C ILE A 430 -0.83 -18.52 28.05
N GLU A 431 -1.70 -19.15 27.26
CA GLU A 431 -2.40 -20.38 27.63
C GLU A 431 -1.84 -21.56 26.84
N ILE A 432 -1.53 -22.65 27.53
CA ILE A 432 -0.98 -23.87 26.93
C ILE A 432 -1.69 -25.12 27.46
N GLU A 433 -1.73 -26.18 26.65
CA GLU A 433 -2.26 -27.47 27.08
C GLU A 433 -1.32 -28.11 28.15
N PRO A 434 -1.85 -28.70 29.24
CA PRO A 434 -1.07 -29.28 30.35
C PRO A 434 -0.06 -30.37 29.96
N ASP A 435 -0.26 -30.99 28.81
CA ASP A 435 0.61 -32.06 28.30
C ASP A 435 1.86 -31.51 27.58
N ASN A 436 1.90 -30.21 27.27
CA ASN A 436 3.05 -29.60 26.62
C ASN A 436 4.16 -29.23 27.62
N LYS A 437 4.82 -30.26 28.18
CA LYS A 437 5.86 -30.10 29.21
C LYS A 437 7.08 -29.31 28.73
N VAL A 438 7.39 -29.37 27.44
CA VAL A 438 8.51 -28.63 26.83
C VAL A 438 8.24 -27.13 26.94
N VAL A 439 7.08 -26.66 26.45
CA VAL A 439 6.71 -25.25 26.53
C VAL A 439 6.57 -24.77 27.98
N GLN A 440 6.09 -25.62 28.90
CA GLN A 440 6.07 -25.30 30.34
C GLN A 440 7.49 -24.99 30.86
N SER A 441 8.44 -25.87 30.60
CA SER A 441 9.83 -25.69 31.01
C SER A 441 10.46 -24.45 30.37
N GLU A 442 10.18 -24.19 29.09
CA GLU A 442 10.67 -23.01 28.38
C GLU A 442 10.17 -21.72 29.02
N LEU A 443 8.86 -21.58 29.22
CA LEU A 443 8.24 -20.39 29.81
C LEU A 443 8.77 -20.12 31.23
N LEU A 444 8.85 -21.16 32.06
CA LEU A 444 9.41 -21.06 33.41
C LEU A 444 10.88 -20.59 33.38
N SER A 445 11.68 -21.09 32.44
CA SER A 445 13.09 -20.68 32.29
C SER A 445 13.26 -19.23 31.82
N ILE A 446 12.27 -18.65 31.13
CA ILE A 446 12.25 -17.24 30.71
C ILE A 446 11.76 -16.34 31.86
N GLY A 447 11.16 -16.92 32.91
CA GLY A 447 10.66 -16.20 34.08
C GLY A 447 9.14 -16.02 34.11
N PHE A 448 8.39 -16.75 33.30
CA PHE A 448 6.94 -16.83 33.47
C PHE A 448 6.60 -17.62 34.75
N ILE A 449 5.46 -17.28 35.36
CA ILE A 449 4.89 -17.98 36.50
C ILE A 449 3.59 -18.67 36.09
N HIS A 450 3.33 -19.85 36.65
CA HIS A 450 2.03 -20.51 36.52
C HIS A 450 1.02 -19.82 37.43
N GLU A 451 -0.08 -19.34 36.87
CA GLU A 451 -1.09 -18.59 37.63
C GLU A 451 -2.42 -19.32 37.82
N GLY A 452 -2.70 -20.34 37.00
CA GLY A 452 -3.95 -21.07 37.11
C GLY A 452 -4.19 -22.09 36.02
N SER A 453 -5.25 -22.87 36.21
CA SER A 453 -5.70 -23.91 35.28
C SER A 453 -7.19 -23.76 35.03
N PHE A 454 -7.58 -23.85 33.77
CA PHE A 454 -8.97 -23.79 33.31
C PHE A 454 -9.41 -25.16 32.83
N ARG A 455 -10.53 -25.66 33.33
CA ARG A 455 -11.15 -26.91 32.88
C ARG A 455 -12.27 -26.62 31.89
N GLN A 456 -12.47 -27.53 30.94
CA GLN A 456 -13.57 -27.47 29.97
C GLN A 456 -13.57 -26.21 29.09
N VAL A 457 -12.39 -25.79 28.61
CA VAL A 457 -12.29 -24.69 27.65
C VAL A 457 -12.69 -25.19 26.26
N PRO A 458 -13.72 -24.60 25.62
CA PRO A 458 -14.11 -25.01 24.28
C PRO A 458 -13.12 -24.49 23.23
N LEU A 459 -12.28 -25.38 22.67
CA LEU A 459 -11.39 -25.07 21.57
C LEU A 459 -11.81 -25.77 20.27
N ARG A 460 -11.61 -25.09 19.15
CA ARG A 460 -11.83 -25.66 17.82
C ARG A 460 -10.57 -26.39 17.38
N LYS A 461 -10.61 -27.72 17.36
CA LYS A 461 -9.56 -28.61 16.83
C LYS A 461 -9.96 -29.12 15.44
N ALA A 462 -9.07 -29.88 14.80
CA ALA A 462 -9.29 -30.42 13.45
C ALA A 462 -10.59 -31.24 13.33
N ASN A 463 -10.98 -31.92 14.42
CA ASN A 463 -12.15 -32.82 14.47
C ASN A 463 -13.44 -32.15 14.98
N GLY A 464 -13.44 -30.83 15.21
CA GLY A 464 -14.57 -30.09 15.73
C GLY A 464 -14.27 -29.33 17.03
N LYS A 465 -15.30 -29.10 17.84
CA LYS A 465 -15.19 -28.37 19.11
C LYS A 465 -14.93 -29.38 20.24
N GLU A 466 -13.77 -29.30 20.87
CA GLU A 466 -13.36 -30.15 21.98
C GLU A 466 -13.23 -29.34 23.26
N MET A 467 -13.56 -29.96 24.39
CA MET A 467 -13.34 -29.39 25.71
C MET A 467 -11.95 -29.78 26.19
N VAL A 468 -11.07 -28.80 26.37
CA VAL A 468 -9.69 -29.03 26.80
C VAL A 468 -9.43 -28.42 28.18
N GLU A 469 -8.36 -28.89 28.82
CA GLU A 469 -7.76 -28.21 29.96
C GLU A 469 -6.64 -27.28 29.46
N LEU A 470 -6.55 -26.08 30.02
CA LEU A 470 -5.50 -25.11 29.71
C LEU A 470 -4.82 -24.64 31.00
N GLN A 471 -3.52 -24.42 30.93
CA GLN A 471 -2.72 -23.77 31.98
C GLN A 471 -2.31 -22.38 31.53
N MET A 472 -2.48 -21.41 32.42
CA MET A 472 -2.15 -20.02 32.19
C MET A 472 -0.81 -19.68 32.83
N TYR A 473 0.07 -19.12 32.01
CA TYR A 473 1.38 -18.63 32.40
C TYR A 473 1.48 -17.14 32.14
N THR A 474 2.05 -16.41 33.09
CA THR A 474 2.15 -14.96 33.02
C THR A 474 3.57 -14.48 33.30
N PHE A 475 3.96 -13.43 32.59
CA PHE A 475 5.14 -12.64 32.87
C PHE A 475 4.70 -11.22 33.25
N CYS A 476 5.14 -10.74 34.41
CA CYS A 476 4.86 -9.40 34.92
C CYS A 476 6.16 -8.58 34.97
N ASN A 477 6.06 -7.28 34.70
CA ASN A 477 7.19 -6.37 34.92
C ASN A 477 7.43 -6.23 36.43
N ALA A 478 8.64 -6.47 36.92
CA ALA A 478 8.98 -6.42 38.36
C ALA A 478 9.04 -5.00 38.96
N LEU A 479 8.51 -3.99 38.27
CA LEU A 479 8.57 -2.57 38.62
C LEU A 479 7.20 -1.91 38.88
N SER A 480 6.13 -2.70 39.10
CA SER A 480 4.82 -2.19 39.52
C SER A 480 4.65 -2.17 41.04
#